data_AF-A0A0A2L4D3-F1
#
_entry.id   AF-A0A0A2L4D3-F1
#
_cell.length_a   1.000
_cell.length_b   1.000
_cell.length_c   1.000
_cell.angle_alpha   90.00
_cell.angle_beta   90.00
_cell.angle_gamma   90.00
#
_symmetry.space_group_name_H-M   'P 1'
#
loop_
_entity.id
_entity.type
_entity.pdbx_description
1 polymer ?
#
loop_
_entity_poly.entity_id
_entity_poly.type
_entity_poly.pdbx_seq_one_letter_code
_entity_poly.pdbx_strand_id
1 'polypeptide(L)'
;MDSTRTVSELKSAFIWSQVRIFSESLDLPEDWRNYAAETTEGDLSDKVIEDVLHKVNAVAKQHNRVVYSSQAIHHVAQQIANLYWSSVSQEARSQDAFARGIEKTTDLSRGMNITKMPANLESQEASEEEHARYQQLREQLASLDSQRQQRQQRLDQLQHLRRLLEPFKDPKSDIQPNLITKDGELVQELEKMRMLVARVGGRIAQHKRSSGALETYDYSLPGSDQRLESLLDMP
;
A
#
# COMPACT_ATOMS: atom_id res chain seq x y z
N MET A 1 -20.47 19.47 16.80
CA MET A 1 -19.99 18.16 17.33
C MET A 1 -19.31 17.39 16.19
N ASP A 2 -18.46 18.07 15.41
CA ASP A 2 -18.07 17.60 14.06
C ASP A 2 -16.55 17.45 13.90
N SER A 3 -15.78 17.77 14.94
CA SER A 3 -14.31 17.83 14.91
C SER A 3 -13.61 16.47 15.04
N THR A 4 -14.36 15.38 15.24
CA THR A 4 -13.79 14.03 15.44
C THR A 4 -14.00 13.09 14.24
N ARG A 5 -14.71 13.52 13.20
CA ARG A 5 -15.02 12.66 12.05
C ARG A 5 -13.83 12.61 11.09
N THR A 6 -13.49 11.41 10.63
CA THR A 6 -12.43 11.24 9.64
C THR A 6 -12.85 11.85 8.28
N VAL A 7 -11.88 12.25 7.45
CA VAL A 7 -12.17 12.81 6.11
C VAL A 7 -12.98 11.83 5.26
N SER A 8 -12.76 10.52 5.44
CA SER A 8 -13.54 9.47 4.76
C SER A 8 -14.99 9.44 5.24
N GLU A 9 -15.24 9.59 6.54
CA GLU A 9 -16.60 9.65 7.10
C GLU A 9 -17.36 10.86 6.57
N LEU A 10 -16.74 12.04 6.52
CA LEU A 10 -17.36 13.25 5.97
C LEU A 10 -17.74 13.06 4.49
N LYS A 11 -16.84 12.50 3.68
CA LYS A 11 -17.10 12.21 2.26
C LYS A 11 -18.20 11.17 2.09
N SER A 12 -18.21 10.12 2.90
CA SER A 12 -19.28 9.11 2.86
C SER A 12 -20.63 9.72 3.25
N ALA A 13 -20.69 10.55 4.30
CA ALA A 13 -21.91 11.21 4.76
C ALA A 13 -22.48 12.17 3.70
N PHE A 14 -21.60 12.88 2.97
CA PHE A 14 -22.00 13.70 1.83
C PHE A 14 -22.59 12.84 0.69
N ILE A 15 -21.94 11.74 0.32
CA ILE A 15 -22.47 10.85 -0.72
C ILE A 15 -23.82 10.26 -0.28
N TRP A 16 -23.98 9.90 0.99
CA TRP A 16 -25.24 9.44 1.54
C TRP A 16 -26.36 10.48 1.42
N SER A 17 -26.09 11.76 1.70
CA SER A 17 -27.09 12.81 1.56
C SER A 17 -27.48 13.04 0.10
N GLN A 18 -26.50 13.03 -0.81
CA GLN A 18 -26.76 13.18 -2.25
C GLN A 18 -27.56 12.00 -2.81
N VAL A 19 -27.14 10.77 -2.50
CA VAL A 19 -27.88 9.56 -2.92
C VAL A 19 -29.30 9.60 -2.40
N ARG A 20 -29.52 10.02 -1.15
CA ARG A 20 -30.86 10.13 -0.58
C ARG A 20 -31.75 11.08 -1.38
N ILE A 21 -31.24 12.26 -1.74
CA ILE A 21 -31.96 13.25 -2.57
C ILE A 21 -32.26 12.70 -3.96
N PHE A 22 -31.28 12.10 -4.63
CA PHE A 22 -31.47 11.57 -5.99
C PHE A 22 -32.29 10.27 -6.04
N SER A 23 -32.42 9.56 -4.91
CA SER A 23 -33.21 8.33 -4.79
C SER A 23 -34.65 8.55 -4.32
N GLU A 24 -35.08 9.81 -4.19
CA GLU A 24 -36.44 10.16 -3.85
C GLU A 24 -37.42 9.59 -4.89
N SER A 25 -38.59 9.15 -4.42
CA SER A 25 -39.60 8.57 -5.31
C SER A 25 -40.12 9.62 -6.28
N LEU A 26 -40.42 9.17 -7.50
CA LEU A 26 -41.09 10.01 -8.47
C LEU A 26 -42.56 10.13 -8.08
N ASP A 27 -43.03 11.35 -7.94
CA ASP A 27 -44.45 11.68 -7.73
C ASP A 27 -45.08 12.17 -9.04
N LEU A 28 -46.40 12.01 -9.16
CA LEU A 28 -47.16 12.55 -10.28
C LEU A 28 -47.24 14.08 -10.16
N PRO A 29 -46.82 14.84 -11.19
CA PRO A 29 -47.15 16.26 -11.27
C PRO A 29 -48.67 16.45 -11.30
N GLU A 30 -49.20 17.44 -10.58
CA GLU A 30 -50.66 17.70 -10.50
C GLU A 30 -51.29 17.91 -11.89
N ASP A 31 -50.52 18.42 -12.85
CA ASP A 31 -50.94 18.72 -14.22
C ASP A 31 -50.56 17.64 -15.25
N TRP A 32 -50.22 16.41 -14.83
CA TRP A 32 -49.71 15.38 -15.75
C TRP A 32 -50.62 15.11 -16.96
N ARG A 33 -51.93 15.33 -16.81
CA ARG A 33 -52.94 15.18 -17.87
C ARG A 33 -52.78 16.20 -18.99
N ASN A 34 -52.30 17.41 -18.69
CA ASN A 34 -52.07 18.46 -19.69
C ASN A 34 -50.89 18.14 -20.61
N TYR A 35 -50.02 17.22 -20.18
CA TYR A 35 -48.86 16.74 -20.94
C TYR A 35 -49.11 15.41 -21.65
N ALA A 36 -50.24 14.74 -21.38
CA ALA A 36 -50.59 13.50 -22.03
C ALA A 36 -51.08 13.79 -23.47
N ALA A 37 -50.48 13.14 -24.46
CA ALA A 37 -50.96 13.22 -25.84
C ALA A 37 -52.34 12.54 -25.95
N GLU A 38 -53.27 13.14 -26.70
CA GLU A 38 -54.55 12.50 -27.03
C GLU A 38 -54.27 11.17 -27.73
N THR A 39 -54.64 10.07 -27.08
CA THR A 39 -54.50 8.73 -27.63
C THR A 39 -55.84 8.29 -28.23
N THR A 40 -55.78 7.57 -29.37
CA THR A 40 -56.95 7.11 -30.12
C THR A 40 -57.79 6.05 -29.37
N GLU A 41 -57.29 5.52 -28.25
CA GLU A 41 -57.92 4.43 -27.48
C GLU A 41 -58.61 4.91 -26.17
N GLY A 42 -58.69 6.23 -25.97
CA GLY A 42 -59.31 6.85 -24.79
C GLY A 42 -58.33 7.12 -23.65
N ASP A 43 -58.75 7.94 -22.68
CA ASP A 43 -57.90 8.38 -21.58
C ASP A 43 -57.46 7.20 -20.70
N LEU A 44 -56.15 7.11 -20.44
CA LEU A 44 -55.59 6.17 -19.49
C LEU A 44 -56.22 6.38 -18.11
N SER A 45 -56.72 5.31 -17.50
CA SER A 45 -57.31 5.40 -16.17
C SER A 45 -56.24 5.74 -15.12
N ASP A 46 -56.61 6.61 -14.18
CA ASP A 46 -55.76 7.07 -13.06
C ASP A 46 -55.10 5.91 -12.31
N LYS A 47 -55.86 4.81 -12.13
CA LYS A 47 -55.42 3.59 -11.45
C LYS A 47 -54.26 2.89 -12.15
N VAL A 48 -54.29 2.83 -13.48
CA VAL A 48 -53.21 2.18 -14.26
C VAL A 48 -51.92 3.00 -14.15
N ILE A 49 -52.04 4.32 -14.09
CA ILE A 49 -50.89 5.22 -13.97
C ILE A 49 -50.31 5.15 -12.56
N GLU A 50 -51.17 5.13 -11.54
CA GLU A 50 -50.76 4.90 -10.14
C GLU A 50 -50.04 3.54 -9.98
N ASP A 51 -50.57 2.48 -10.60
CA ASP A 51 -49.95 1.14 -10.60
C ASP A 51 -48.59 1.12 -11.33
N VAL A 52 -48.50 1.78 -12.48
CA VAL A 52 -47.24 1.91 -13.24
C VAL A 52 -46.22 2.71 -12.45
N LEU A 53 -46.62 3.83 -11.84
CA LEU A 53 -45.76 4.65 -10.99
C LEU A 53 -45.27 3.86 -9.78
N HIS A 54 -46.15 3.10 -9.12
CA HIS A 54 -45.78 2.21 -8.03
C HIS A 54 -44.74 1.18 -8.47
N LYS A 55 -44.93 0.56 -9.64
CA LYS A 55 -44.01 -0.43 -10.19
C LYS A 55 -42.66 0.18 -10.56
N VAL A 56 -42.65 1.35 -11.18
CA VAL A 56 -41.42 2.09 -11.53
C VAL A 56 -40.66 2.48 -10.26
N ASN A 57 -41.34 3.04 -9.26
CA ASN A 57 -40.73 3.38 -7.99
C ASN A 57 -40.20 2.15 -7.24
N ALA A 58 -40.86 1.00 -7.34
CA ALA A 58 -40.39 -0.26 -6.77
C ALA A 58 -39.09 -0.75 -7.45
N VAL A 59 -39.05 -0.73 -8.79
CA VAL A 59 -37.85 -1.11 -9.56
C VAL A 59 -36.70 -0.14 -9.29
N ALA A 60 -36.97 1.17 -9.26
CA ALA A 60 -35.97 2.19 -8.95
C ALA A 60 -35.39 2.03 -7.54
N LYS A 61 -36.23 1.77 -6.53
CA LYS A 61 -35.78 1.46 -5.16
C LYS A 61 -34.90 0.21 -5.11
N GLN A 62 -35.26 -0.83 -5.87
CA GLN A 62 -34.47 -2.05 -5.94
C GLN A 62 -33.10 -1.81 -6.57
N HIS A 63 -33.04 -1.07 -7.68
CA HIS A 63 -31.80 -0.67 -8.33
C HIS A 63 -30.92 0.20 -7.42
N ASN A 64 -31.49 1.24 -6.80
CA ASN A 64 -30.78 2.16 -5.91
C ASN A 64 -30.17 1.42 -4.71
N ARG A 65 -30.85 0.40 -4.16
CA ARG A 65 -30.30 -0.42 -3.07
C ARG A 65 -29.10 -1.26 -3.48
N VAL A 66 -29.07 -1.74 -4.72
CA VAL A 66 -27.96 -2.56 -5.24
C VAL A 66 -26.77 -1.68 -5.62
N VAL A 67 -27.00 -0.59 -6.33
CA VAL A 67 -25.95 0.31 -6.81
C VAL A 67 -25.35 1.14 -5.68
N TYR A 68 -26.19 1.73 -4.83
CA TYR A 68 -25.76 2.55 -3.70
C TYR A 68 -25.72 1.75 -2.39
N SER A 69 -25.10 0.57 -2.43
CA SER A 69 -24.85 -0.19 -1.21
C SER A 69 -23.91 0.60 -0.28
N SER A 70 -24.04 0.37 1.04
CA SER A 70 -23.16 1.02 2.02
C SER A 70 -21.67 0.76 1.70
N GLN A 71 -21.32 -0.45 1.27
CA GLN A 71 -19.96 -0.80 0.89
C GLN A 71 -19.47 -0.03 -0.35
N ALA A 72 -20.32 0.12 -1.37
CA ALA A 72 -19.97 0.89 -2.57
C ALA A 72 -19.72 2.37 -2.25
N ILE A 73 -20.57 2.97 -1.41
CA ILE A 73 -20.42 4.37 -0.98
C ILE A 73 -19.11 4.56 -0.19
N HIS A 74 -18.80 3.67 0.76
CA HIS A 74 -17.54 3.72 1.50
C HIS A 74 -16.32 3.55 0.59
N HIS A 75 -16.38 2.60 -0.34
CA HIS A 75 -15.29 2.37 -1.29
C HIS A 75 -15.05 3.57 -2.20
N VAL A 76 -16.10 4.19 -2.75
CA VAL A 76 -15.97 5.41 -3.57
C VAL A 76 -15.43 6.58 -2.75
N ALA A 77 -15.93 6.79 -1.52
CA ALA A 77 -15.39 7.81 -0.62
C ALA A 77 -13.89 7.60 -0.34
N GLN A 78 -13.47 6.35 -0.13
CA GLN A 78 -12.07 6.00 0.07
C GLN A 78 -11.24 6.20 -1.21
N GLN A 79 -11.75 5.85 -2.39
CA GLN A 79 -11.08 6.12 -3.66
C GLN A 79 -10.87 7.62 -3.88
N ILE A 80 -11.89 8.45 -3.62
CA ILE A 80 -11.79 9.91 -3.73
C ILE A 80 -10.80 10.46 -2.70
N ALA A 81 -10.75 9.89 -1.49
CA ALA A 81 -9.74 10.24 -0.50
C ALA A 81 -8.33 9.89 -0.99
N ASN A 82 -8.13 8.68 -1.52
CA ASN A 82 -6.85 8.23 -2.04
C ASN A 82 -6.39 9.07 -3.24
N LEU A 83 -7.30 9.41 -4.16
CA LEU A 83 -7.00 10.27 -5.30
C LEU A 83 -6.58 11.66 -4.85
N TYR A 84 -7.30 12.26 -3.89
CA TYR A 84 -6.92 13.54 -3.31
C TYR A 84 -5.55 13.47 -2.61
N TRP A 85 -5.30 12.42 -1.82
CA TRP A 85 -3.99 12.24 -1.20
C TRP A 85 -2.89 12.03 -2.23
N SER A 86 -3.19 11.35 -3.34
CA SER A 86 -2.24 11.14 -4.43
C SER A 86 -1.95 12.42 -5.19
N SER A 87 -2.95 13.27 -5.45
CA SER A 87 -2.76 14.57 -6.11
C SER A 87 -2.00 15.52 -5.21
N VAL A 88 -2.34 15.61 -3.93
CA VAL A 88 -1.59 16.40 -2.94
C VAL A 88 -0.16 15.90 -2.80
N SER A 89 0.05 14.58 -2.79
CA SER A 89 1.40 14.00 -2.75
C SER A 89 2.17 14.25 -4.05
N GLN A 90 1.50 14.30 -5.19
CA GLN A 90 2.08 14.59 -6.50
C GLN A 90 2.43 16.08 -6.63
N GLU A 91 1.57 16.98 -6.16
CA GLU A 91 1.86 18.41 -6.03
C GLU A 91 3.02 18.63 -5.06
N ALA A 92 3.04 17.95 -3.91
CA ALA A 92 4.16 17.98 -2.97
C ALA A 92 5.47 17.42 -3.55
N ARG A 93 5.40 16.58 -4.59
CA ARG A 93 6.57 16.06 -5.33
C ARG A 93 6.94 16.94 -6.52
N SER A 94 6.00 17.69 -7.08
CA SER A 94 6.28 18.68 -8.10
C SER A 94 7.08 19.82 -7.48
N GLN A 95 8.09 20.30 -8.22
CA GLN A 95 9.06 21.28 -7.75
C GLN A 95 8.42 22.60 -7.26
N ASP A 96 7.16 22.87 -7.62
CA ASP A 96 6.41 24.07 -7.24
C ASP A 96 5.89 24.06 -5.79
N ALA A 97 5.73 22.90 -5.14
CA ALA A 97 5.41 22.88 -3.70
C ALA A 97 6.61 23.31 -2.83
N PHE A 98 7.83 23.20 -3.36
CA PHE A 98 9.03 23.70 -2.70
C PHE A 98 9.11 25.24 -2.73
N ALA A 99 8.36 25.90 -3.64
CA ALA A 99 8.21 27.36 -3.67
C ALA A 99 7.23 27.89 -2.60
N ARG A 100 6.39 27.03 -2.01
CA ARG A 100 5.40 27.45 -0.99
C ARG A 100 5.94 27.52 0.44
N GLY A 101 7.22 27.25 0.63
CA GLY A 101 7.89 27.35 1.92
C GLY A 101 7.58 26.20 2.88
N ILE A 102 8.26 26.22 4.02
CA ILE A 102 8.14 25.21 5.06
C ILE A 102 7.15 25.68 6.12
N GLU A 103 6.13 24.88 6.44
CA GLU A 103 5.20 25.22 7.52
C GLU A 103 5.93 25.28 8.86
N LYS A 104 5.60 26.27 9.71
CA LYS A 104 6.22 26.47 11.04
C LYS A 104 6.11 25.27 11.97
N THR A 105 5.13 24.39 11.74
CA THR A 105 4.86 23.17 12.50
C THR A 105 5.59 21.94 11.97
N THR A 106 6.33 22.07 10.86
CA THR A 106 7.06 20.92 10.32
C THR A 106 8.23 20.54 11.22
N ASP A 107 8.33 19.24 11.47
CA ASP A 107 9.43 18.68 12.24
C ASP A 107 10.72 18.69 11.39
N LEU A 108 11.60 19.65 11.68
CA LEU A 108 12.92 19.77 11.06
C LEU A 108 13.91 18.70 11.52
N SER A 109 13.51 17.80 12.43
CA SER A 109 14.32 16.62 12.70
C SER A 109 14.32 15.67 11.51
N ARG A 110 13.31 15.64 10.62
CA ARG A 110 13.29 14.66 9.52
C ARG A 110 14.16 15.11 8.34
N GLY A 111 15.06 14.24 7.86
CA GLY A 111 15.96 14.56 6.75
C GLY A 111 15.23 15.04 5.48
N MET A 112 14.06 14.46 5.18
CA MET A 112 13.22 14.89 4.05
C MET A 112 12.72 16.34 4.17
N ASN A 113 12.58 16.88 5.38
CA ASN A 113 12.16 18.26 5.60
C ASN A 113 13.36 19.22 5.53
N ILE A 114 14.54 18.76 5.96
CA ILE A 114 15.79 19.51 5.80
C ILE A 114 16.12 19.69 4.31
N THR A 115 15.96 18.65 3.48
CA THR A 115 16.17 18.74 2.03
C THR A 115 15.17 19.65 1.33
N LYS A 116 13.99 19.86 1.92
CA LYS A 116 12.98 20.81 1.42
C LYS A 116 13.32 22.26 1.73
N MET A 117 14.33 22.54 2.58
CA MET A 117 14.69 23.92 2.91
C MET A 117 15.24 24.65 1.68
N PRO A 118 14.72 25.85 1.37
CA PRO A 118 15.19 26.64 0.24
C PRO A 118 16.66 27.03 0.46
N ALA A 119 17.39 27.19 -0.65
CA ALA A 119 18.81 27.51 -0.59
C ALA A 119 19.06 28.93 -0.07
N ASN A 120 18.18 29.86 -0.41
CA ASN A 120 18.24 31.24 0.01
C ASN A 120 16.89 31.63 0.62
N LEU A 121 16.90 32.58 1.57
CA LEU A 121 15.66 33.24 1.98
C LEU A 121 15.16 34.08 0.80
N GLU A 122 13.91 33.91 0.40
CA GLU A 122 13.29 34.70 -0.69
C GLU A 122 12.70 36.02 -0.20
N SER A 123 12.87 36.34 1.09
CA SER A 123 12.37 37.58 1.70
C SER A 123 13.10 38.79 1.14
N GLN A 124 12.39 39.62 0.38
CA GLN A 124 12.92 40.84 -0.25
C GLN A 124 13.32 41.94 0.76
N GLU A 125 12.97 41.76 2.04
CA GLU A 125 13.26 42.66 3.16
C GLU A 125 14.41 42.16 4.05
N ALA A 126 14.97 40.97 3.78
CA ALA A 126 16.02 40.40 4.62
C ALA A 126 17.38 41.07 4.34
N SER A 127 18.12 41.34 5.42
CA SER A 127 19.48 41.88 5.32
C SER A 127 20.47 40.80 4.88
N GLU A 128 21.56 41.16 4.21
CA GLU A 128 22.64 40.24 3.81
C GLU A 128 23.17 39.41 4.99
N GLU A 129 23.20 40.00 6.19
CA GLU A 129 23.58 39.31 7.44
C GLU A 129 22.61 38.18 7.82
N GLU A 130 21.30 38.36 7.58
CA GLU A 130 20.28 37.36 7.87
C GLU A 130 20.34 36.21 6.88
N HIS A 131 20.66 36.49 5.61
CA HIS A 131 20.94 35.47 4.60
C HIS A 131 22.14 34.62 5.00
N ALA A 132 23.25 35.25 5.40
CA ALA A 132 24.45 34.54 5.84
C ALA A 132 24.18 33.69 7.08
N ARG A 133 23.43 34.22 8.06
CA ARG A 133 23.05 33.48 9.27
C ARG A 133 22.17 32.27 8.95
N TYR A 134 21.21 32.42 8.03
CA TYR A 134 20.37 31.31 7.60
C TYR A 134 21.18 30.20 6.92
N GLN A 135 22.11 30.56 6.03
CA GLN A 135 22.97 29.58 5.36
C GLN A 135 23.82 28.81 6.37
N GLN A 136 24.44 29.50 7.35
CA GLN A 136 25.19 28.85 8.43
C GLN A 136 24.34 27.87 9.25
N LEU A 137 23.11 28.28 9.63
CA LEU A 137 22.20 27.41 10.38
C LEU A 137 21.75 26.20 9.55
N ARG A 138 21.54 26.38 8.25
CA ARG A 138 21.18 25.29 7.33
C ARG A 138 22.31 24.28 7.19
N GLU A 139 23.55 24.73 7.07
CA GLU A 139 24.73 23.87 7.05
C GLU A 139 24.91 23.11 8.37
N GLN A 140 24.72 23.80 9.50
CA GLN A 140 24.74 23.17 10.82
C GLN A 140 23.66 22.09 10.93
N LEU A 141 22.42 22.37 10.52
CA LEU A 141 21.33 21.38 10.52
C LEU A 141 21.65 20.18 9.64
N ALA A 142 22.19 20.39 8.43
CA ALA A 142 22.61 19.30 7.56
C ALA A 142 23.73 18.44 8.18
N SER A 143 24.70 19.07 8.85
CA SER A 143 25.78 18.35 9.55
C SER A 143 25.28 17.55 10.75
N LEU A 144 24.31 18.08 11.51
CA LEU A 144 23.71 17.37 12.63
C LEU A 144 22.84 16.21 12.16
N ASP A 145 22.13 16.37 11.05
CA ASP A 145 21.34 15.27 10.47
C ASP A 145 22.25 14.13 10.00
N SER A 146 23.37 14.42 9.32
CA SER A 146 24.31 13.39 8.90
C SER A 146 24.92 12.64 10.10
N GLN A 147 25.29 13.34 11.17
CA GLN A 147 25.75 12.71 12.41
C GLN A 147 24.68 11.81 13.04
N ARG A 148 23.42 12.27 13.04
CA ARG A 148 22.31 11.48 13.57
C ARG A 148 22.08 10.23 12.74
N GLN A 149 22.11 10.33 11.41
CA GLN A 149 21.97 9.18 10.51
C GLN A 149 23.07 8.15 10.75
N GLN A 150 24.33 8.58 10.90
CA GLN A 150 25.45 7.69 11.25
C GLN A 150 25.24 6.98 12.59
N ARG A 151 24.77 7.71 13.61
CA ARG A 151 24.44 7.10 14.91
C ARG A 151 23.30 6.11 14.81
N GLN A 152 22.26 6.41 14.03
CA GLN A 152 21.13 5.52 13.82
C GLN A 152 21.58 4.23 13.12
N GLN A 153 22.37 4.33 12.06
CA GLN A 153 22.96 3.17 11.37
C GLN A 153 23.79 2.32 12.32
N ARG A 154 24.62 2.95 13.18
CA ARG A 154 25.39 2.22 14.19
C ARG A 154 24.49 1.51 15.20
N LEU A 155 23.40 2.14 15.64
CA LEU A 155 22.43 1.50 16.53
C LEU A 155 21.75 0.32 15.85
N ASP A 156 21.33 0.47 14.59
CA ASP A 156 20.68 -0.58 13.82
C ASP A 156 21.63 -1.78 13.61
N GLN A 157 22.90 -1.51 13.30
CA GLN A 157 23.96 -2.52 13.23
C GLN A 157 24.14 -3.25 14.56
N LEU A 158 24.24 -2.53 15.68
CA LEU A 158 24.39 -3.13 17.00
C LEU A 158 23.15 -3.94 17.42
N GLN A 159 21.95 -3.47 17.07
CA GLN A 159 20.72 -4.22 17.28
C GLN A 159 20.68 -5.49 16.43
N HIS A 160 21.12 -5.42 15.18
CA HIS A 160 21.25 -6.58 14.30
C HIS A 160 22.23 -7.61 14.87
N LEU A 161 23.42 -7.17 15.28
CA LEU A 161 24.39 -8.04 15.96
C LEU A 161 23.82 -8.64 17.25
N ARG A 162 23.09 -7.84 18.03
CA ARG A 162 22.42 -8.34 19.24
C ARG A 162 21.37 -9.41 18.92
N ARG A 163 20.63 -9.29 17.81
CA ARG A 163 19.70 -10.34 17.34
C ARG A 163 20.45 -11.59 16.91
N LEU A 164 21.58 -11.45 16.20
CA LEU A 164 22.42 -12.61 15.83
C LEU A 164 23.03 -13.32 17.04
N LEU A 165 23.32 -12.58 18.11
CA LEU A 165 23.84 -13.12 19.37
C LEU A 165 22.73 -13.63 20.30
N GLU A 166 21.45 -13.41 19.99
CA GLU A 166 20.34 -13.85 20.83
C GLU A 166 20.29 -15.37 21.01
N PRO A 167 20.46 -16.20 19.95
CA PRO A 167 20.50 -17.66 20.07
C PRO A 167 21.71 -18.18 20.87
N PHE A 168 22.75 -17.36 21.05
CA PHE A 168 23.94 -17.73 21.84
C PHE A 168 23.76 -17.51 23.35
N LYS A 169 22.65 -16.89 23.78
CA LYS A 169 22.38 -16.71 25.21
C LYS A 169 22.06 -18.02 25.91
N ASP A 170 21.30 -18.90 25.24
CA ASP A 170 20.97 -20.23 25.71
C ASP A 170 21.54 -21.29 24.75
N PRO A 171 22.87 -21.52 24.77
CA PRO A 171 23.53 -22.40 23.80
C PRO A 171 23.03 -23.85 23.89
N LYS A 172 22.47 -24.26 25.04
CA LYS A 172 21.94 -25.60 25.26
C LYS A 172 20.61 -25.86 24.55
N SER A 173 19.78 -24.85 24.34
CA SER A 173 18.49 -25.01 23.65
C SER A 173 18.62 -24.76 22.14
N ASP A 174 19.38 -23.75 21.73
CA ASP A 174 19.30 -23.24 20.35
C ASP A 174 20.44 -23.74 19.44
N ILE A 175 21.64 -23.92 20.01
CA ILE A 175 22.85 -24.25 19.26
C ILE A 175 23.17 -25.75 19.32
N GLN A 176 23.02 -26.36 20.50
CA GLN A 176 23.30 -27.78 20.69
C GLN A 176 22.51 -28.74 19.77
N PRO A 177 21.20 -28.56 19.50
CA PRO A 177 20.49 -29.45 18.57
C PRO A 177 20.98 -29.30 17.11
N ASN A 178 21.48 -28.12 16.74
CA ASN A 178 22.01 -27.82 15.41
C ASN A 178 23.50 -28.16 15.23
N LEU A 179 24.15 -28.69 16.27
CA LEU A 179 25.55 -29.05 16.25
C LEU A 179 25.71 -30.44 15.60
N ILE A 180 26.66 -30.59 14.67
CA ILE A 180 27.04 -31.87 14.05
C ILE A 180 27.78 -32.72 15.11
N THR A 181 27.04 -33.24 16.07
CA THR A 181 27.50 -34.28 16.98
C THR A 181 27.18 -35.64 16.37
N LYS A 182 27.96 -36.67 16.70
CA LYS A 182 27.81 -38.01 16.10
C LYS A 182 26.39 -38.59 16.29
N ASP A 183 25.69 -38.17 17.34
CA ASP A 183 24.32 -38.58 17.67
C ASP A 183 23.28 -37.44 17.52
N GLY A 184 23.65 -36.33 16.88
CA GLY A 184 22.81 -35.13 16.77
C GLY A 184 21.65 -35.29 15.78
N GLU A 185 20.55 -34.58 16.03
CA GLU A 185 19.34 -34.60 15.19
C GLU A 185 19.64 -34.24 13.72
N LEU A 186 20.55 -33.28 13.49
CA LEU A 186 20.99 -32.88 12.15
C LEU A 186 21.67 -34.03 11.39
N VAL A 187 22.47 -34.86 12.06
CA VAL A 187 23.13 -36.02 11.41
C VAL A 187 22.10 -37.06 11.02
N GLN A 188 21.08 -37.28 11.85
CA GLN A 188 19.96 -38.17 11.50
C GLN A 188 19.17 -37.63 10.30
N GLU A 189 18.94 -36.33 10.20
CA GLU A 189 18.30 -35.72 9.03
C GLU A 189 19.18 -35.78 7.77
N LEU A 190 20.49 -35.55 7.90
CA LEU A 190 21.44 -35.71 6.80
C LEU A 190 21.52 -37.15 6.31
N GLU A 191 21.43 -38.14 7.21
CA GLU A 191 21.39 -39.55 6.84
C GLU A 191 20.07 -39.92 6.14
N LYS A 192 18.93 -39.39 6.62
CA LYS A 192 17.64 -39.51 5.92
C LYS A 192 17.70 -38.88 4.53
N MET A 193 18.30 -37.69 4.40
CA MET A 193 18.51 -37.05 3.10
C MET A 193 19.43 -37.87 2.20
N ARG A 194 20.53 -38.44 2.71
CA ARG A 194 21.41 -39.31 1.94
C ARG A 194 20.70 -40.56 1.44
N MET A 195 19.85 -41.17 2.27
CA MET A 195 19.00 -42.30 1.85
C MET A 195 17.97 -41.88 0.80
N LEU A 196 17.33 -40.72 0.95
CA LEU A 196 16.40 -40.18 -0.04
C LEU A 196 17.11 -39.89 -1.37
N VAL A 197 18.29 -39.29 -1.35
CA VAL A 197 19.11 -39.02 -2.54
C VAL A 197 19.53 -40.32 -3.22
N ALA A 198 19.97 -41.33 -2.46
CA ALA A 198 20.29 -42.64 -3.03
C ALA A 198 19.06 -43.30 -3.68
N ARG A 199 17.88 -43.17 -3.05
CA ARG A 199 16.62 -43.73 -3.57
C ARG A 199 16.12 -42.97 -4.80
N VAL A 200 16.19 -41.65 -4.80
CA VAL A 200 15.82 -40.78 -5.93
C VAL A 200 16.79 -40.97 -7.08
N GLY A 201 18.10 -40.98 -6.82
CA GLY A 201 19.13 -41.30 -7.82
C GLY A 201 18.95 -42.70 -8.41
N GLY A 202 18.63 -43.69 -7.57
CA GLY A 202 18.29 -45.05 -8.01
C GLY A 202 17.04 -45.10 -8.88
N ARG A 203 15.96 -44.42 -8.50
CA ARG A 203 14.72 -44.32 -9.30
C ARG A 203 14.95 -43.58 -10.62
N ILE A 204 15.71 -42.48 -10.62
CA ILE A 204 16.08 -41.73 -11.84
C ILE A 204 16.94 -42.61 -12.76
N ALA A 205 17.91 -43.36 -12.21
CA ALA A 205 18.71 -44.30 -13.00
C ALA A 205 17.87 -45.46 -13.57
N GLN A 206 16.90 -45.97 -12.81
CA GLN A 206 15.93 -46.96 -13.29
C GLN A 206 15.02 -46.36 -14.37
N HIS A 207 14.58 -45.11 -14.22
CA HIS A 207 13.79 -44.41 -15.22
C HIS A 207 14.61 -44.19 -16.51
N LYS A 208 15.88 -43.79 -16.39
CA LYS A 208 16.83 -43.64 -17.51
C LYS A 208 17.10 -44.96 -18.23
N ARG A 209 17.16 -46.08 -17.52
CA ARG A 209 17.27 -47.43 -18.12
C ARG A 209 15.98 -47.87 -18.80
N SER A 210 14.80 -47.46 -18.30
CA SER A 210 13.51 -47.73 -18.94
C SER A 210 13.23 -46.83 -20.15
N SER A 211 13.81 -45.62 -20.20
CA SER A 211 13.55 -44.61 -21.24
C SER A 211 14.57 -44.59 -22.38
N GLY A 212 15.55 -45.50 -22.40
CA GLY A 212 16.42 -45.75 -23.57
C GLY A 212 17.15 -44.52 -24.14
N ALA A 213 17.41 -43.48 -23.34
CA ALA A 213 18.06 -42.26 -23.80
C ALA A 213 19.38 -42.03 -23.05
N LEU A 214 20.48 -42.27 -23.76
CA LEU A 214 21.84 -41.89 -23.36
C LEU A 214 22.01 -40.40 -23.62
N GLU A 215 21.67 -39.57 -22.63
CA GLU A 215 22.21 -38.22 -22.55
C GLU A 215 22.92 -38.05 -21.19
N THR A 216 24.19 -37.73 -21.27
CA THR A 216 25.03 -37.18 -20.19
C THR A 216 24.52 -35.79 -19.86
N TYR A 217 23.70 -35.69 -18.83
CA TYR A 217 23.36 -34.41 -18.22
C TYR A 217 24.34 -34.16 -17.07
N ASP A 218 25.23 -33.19 -17.25
CA ASP A 218 25.89 -32.51 -16.14
C ASP A 218 24.81 -31.90 -15.26
N TYR A 219 24.76 -32.32 -14.00
CA TYR A 219 23.76 -31.87 -13.05
C TYR A 219 24.21 -30.52 -12.46
N SER A 220 24.14 -29.46 -13.27
CA SER A 220 24.17 -28.10 -12.73
C SER A 220 22.81 -27.80 -12.10
N LEU A 221 22.79 -27.58 -10.79
CA LEU A 221 21.61 -27.12 -10.06
C LEU A 221 21.14 -25.80 -10.70
N PRO A 222 19.88 -25.71 -11.16
CA PRO A 222 19.36 -24.47 -11.72
C PRO A 222 19.46 -23.33 -10.69
N GLY A 223 20.34 -22.36 -10.94
CA GLY A 223 20.55 -21.17 -10.10
C GLY A 223 21.73 -21.22 -9.13
N SER A 224 22.62 -22.23 -9.18
CA SER A 224 23.88 -22.20 -8.42
C SER A 224 24.79 -21.05 -8.85
N ASP A 225 24.85 -20.81 -10.15
CA ASP A 225 25.82 -19.88 -10.74
C ASP A 225 25.40 -18.43 -10.47
N GLN A 226 24.11 -18.12 -10.57
CA GLN A 226 23.56 -16.81 -10.21
C GLN A 226 23.73 -16.49 -8.71
N ARG A 227 23.69 -17.50 -7.84
CA ARG A 227 23.91 -17.31 -6.39
C ARG A 227 25.39 -17.09 -6.06
N LEU A 228 26.29 -17.80 -6.74
CA LEU A 228 27.73 -17.59 -6.61
C LEU A 228 28.15 -16.22 -7.14
N GLU A 229 27.59 -15.78 -8.27
CA GLU A 229 27.77 -14.42 -8.78
C GLU A 229 27.26 -13.38 -7.78
N SER A 230 26.06 -13.56 -7.21
CA SER A 230 25.51 -12.63 -6.21
C SER A 230 26.32 -12.55 -4.90
N LEU A 231 27.12 -13.58 -4.59
CA LEU A 231 28.00 -13.60 -3.42
C LEU A 231 29.37 -12.98 -3.70
N LEU A 232 29.82 -12.99 -4.95
CA LEU A 232 31.09 -12.39 -5.39
C LEU A 232 30.94 -10.89 -5.72
N ASP A 233 29.73 -10.43 -6.04
CA ASP A 233 29.41 -9.03 -6.39
C ASP A 233 29.00 -8.14 -5.20
N MET A 234 29.18 -8.58 -3.95
CA MET A 234 28.92 -7.73 -2.78
C MET A 234 30.17 -6.91 -2.38
N PRO A 235 30.18 -5.56 -2.55
CA PRO A 235 31.16 -4.67 -1.93
C PRO A 235 30.96 -4.49 -0.42
#